data_AF-A0AAD6I9G5-F1
#
_entry.id   AF-A0AAD6I9G5-F1
#
_cell.length_a   1.000
_cell.length_b   1.000
_cell.length_c   1.000
_cell.angle_alpha   90.00
_cell.angle_beta   90.00
_cell.angle_gamma   90.00
#
_symmetry.space_group_name_H-M   'P 1'
#
loop_
_entity.id
_entity.type
_entity.pdbx_description
1 polymer ?
#
loop_
_entity_poly.entity_id
_entity_poly.type
_entity_poly.pdbx_seq_one_letter_code
_entity_poly.pdbx_strand_id
1 'polypeptide(L)'
;MSSPLIVDIHTHVYPPAYIDMLRARHKRWRPADSSYSDIKVKLDFMEKQGIDCSMICLANPWLNFIGEGQASEWAQKINNDLESTCVQANSAQPDKLPHLFAFGALPLGAPQQVTVADEVHRVSTLPHIRGVIMGTTGQGNGLDDPELEAVWEPSKTPSSCSSCIRTMACRTRHSGDLRSFVATVRSPAGDTLSPHLH
;
A
#
# COMPACT_ATOMS: atom_id res chain seq x y z
N MET A 1 27.00 -6.10 20.52
CA MET A 1 25.54 -6.18 20.46
C MET A 1 25.14 -5.83 19.03
N SER A 2 24.26 -6.61 18.38
CA SER A 2 23.75 -6.25 17.04
C SER A 2 22.91 -4.98 17.15
N SER A 3 23.04 -4.04 16.21
CA SER A 3 22.15 -2.89 16.12
C SER A 3 20.70 -3.34 15.88
N PRO A 4 19.69 -2.60 16.38
CA PRO A 4 18.28 -2.90 16.10
C PRO A 4 17.97 -2.67 14.62
N LEU A 5 17.04 -3.46 14.07
CA LEU A 5 16.53 -3.27 12.72
C LEU A 5 15.61 -2.03 12.66
N ILE A 6 15.88 -1.13 11.73
CA ILE A 6 15.10 0.09 11.47
C ILE A 6 14.19 -0.15 10.26
N VAL A 7 12.87 -0.10 10.50
CA VAL A 7 11.85 -0.33 9.48
C VAL A 7 11.03 0.95 9.27
N ASP A 8 11.09 1.50 8.06
CA ASP A 8 10.23 2.59 7.61
C ASP A 8 8.95 2.00 7.00
N ILE A 9 7.83 2.12 7.73
CA ILE A 9 6.54 1.58 7.26
C ILE A 9 5.73 2.57 6.42
N HIS A 10 6.15 3.83 6.31
CA HIS A 10 5.35 4.87 5.67
C HIS A 10 6.21 5.70 4.72
N THR A 11 6.32 5.22 3.49
CA THR A 11 7.04 5.95 2.46
C THR A 11 6.35 5.84 1.11
N HIS A 12 6.34 6.95 0.38
CA HIS A 12 5.54 7.09 -0.82
C HIS A 12 6.36 6.94 -2.09
N VAL A 13 5.77 6.32 -3.09
CA VAL A 13 6.30 6.24 -4.46
C VAL A 13 5.18 6.45 -5.48
N TYR A 14 5.54 6.88 -6.68
CA TYR A 14 4.71 6.91 -7.88
C TYR A 14 5.24 5.90 -8.89
N PRO A 15 4.60 4.72 -8.99
CA PRO A 15 4.98 3.72 -9.97
C PRO A 15 4.80 4.22 -11.41
N PRO A 16 5.56 3.67 -12.39
CA PRO A 16 5.51 4.10 -13.79
C PRO A 16 4.09 4.17 -14.38
N ALA A 17 3.28 3.13 -14.19
CA ALA A 17 1.89 3.10 -14.66
C ALA A 17 1.05 4.25 -14.07
N TYR A 18 1.28 4.61 -12.81
CA TYR A 18 0.59 5.74 -12.17
C TYR A 18 1.00 7.08 -12.78
N ILE A 19 2.30 7.27 -13.06
CA ILE A 19 2.81 8.47 -13.71
C ILE A 19 2.22 8.61 -15.12
N ASP A 20 2.21 7.53 -15.89
CA ASP A 20 1.67 7.54 -17.26
C ASP A 20 0.16 7.82 -17.25
N MET A 21 -0.57 7.23 -16.31
CA MET A 21 -1.97 7.55 -16.07
C MET A 21 -2.17 9.04 -15.74
N LEU A 22 -1.36 9.62 -14.86
CA LEU A 22 -1.46 11.04 -14.50
C LEU A 22 -1.12 11.97 -15.68
N ARG A 23 -0.14 11.60 -16.51
CA ARG A 23 0.25 12.34 -17.72
C ARG A 23 -0.86 12.33 -18.78
N ALA A 24 -1.56 11.21 -18.93
CA ALA A 24 -2.66 11.07 -19.88
C ALA A 24 -3.91 11.90 -19.50
N ARG A 25 -4.02 12.34 -18.24
CA ARG A 25 -5.16 13.13 -17.79
C ARG A 25 -4.99 14.60 -18.16
N HIS A 26 -6.02 15.18 -18.78
CA HIS A 26 -6.06 16.62 -19.12
C HIS A 26 -6.21 17.57 -17.90
N LYS A 27 -6.21 17.05 -16.67
CA LYS A 27 -6.26 17.86 -15.44
C LYS A 27 -4.85 18.21 -14.97
N ARG A 28 -4.69 19.41 -14.41
CA ARG A 28 -3.41 19.94 -13.91
C ARG A 28 -2.85 19.06 -12.79
N TRP A 29 -1.85 18.25 -13.10
CA TRP A 29 -1.00 17.57 -12.12
C TRP A 29 0.28 18.40 -11.89
N ARG A 30 0.82 18.38 -10.67
CA ARG A 30 2.13 18.96 -10.37
C ARG A 30 3.17 17.84 -10.46
N PRO A 31 4.19 17.94 -11.32
CA PRO A 31 5.26 16.95 -11.33
C PRO A 31 5.83 16.84 -9.92
N ALA A 32 5.81 15.63 -9.36
CA ALA A 32 6.61 15.34 -8.20
C ALA A 32 8.08 15.32 -8.63
N ASP A 33 8.96 15.69 -7.71
CA ASP A 33 10.39 15.52 -7.95
C ASP A 33 10.74 14.02 -8.04
N SER A 34 11.98 13.74 -8.45
CA SER A 34 12.44 12.37 -8.67
C SER A 34 12.40 11.50 -7.42
N SER A 35 12.32 12.06 -6.20
CA SER A 35 12.23 11.26 -4.97
C SER A 35 10.97 10.40 -4.88
N TYR A 36 9.92 10.74 -5.64
CA TYR A 36 8.70 9.94 -5.72
C TYR A 36 8.79 8.82 -6.76
N SER A 37 9.60 8.95 -7.81
CA SER A 37 9.59 8.00 -8.95
C SER A 37 10.87 7.20 -9.11
N ASP A 38 12.00 7.74 -8.66
CA ASP A 38 13.32 7.10 -8.79
C ASP A 38 13.63 6.28 -7.54
N ILE A 39 13.56 4.96 -7.69
CA ILE A 39 13.81 4.00 -6.62
C ILE A 39 15.26 4.04 -6.16
N LYS A 40 16.21 4.42 -7.03
CA LYS A 40 17.60 4.59 -6.62
C LYS A 40 17.73 5.73 -5.61
N VAL A 41 17.02 6.84 -5.82
CA VAL A 41 17.01 7.97 -4.86
C VAL A 41 16.48 7.51 -3.50
N LYS A 42 15.46 6.64 -3.47
CA LYS A 42 14.93 6.04 -2.23
C LYS A 42 15.94 5.12 -1.55
N LEU A 43 16.62 4.24 -2.30
CA LEU A 43 17.63 3.35 -1.76
C LEU A 43 18.83 4.13 -1.20
N ASP A 44 19.31 5.14 -1.93
CA ASP A 44 20.37 6.05 -1.46
C ASP A 44 19.93 6.80 -0.18
N PHE A 45 18.66 7.15 -0.05
CA PHE A 45 18.10 7.74 1.17
C PHE A 45 18.10 6.74 2.33
N MET A 46 17.65 5.51 2.11
CA MET A 46 17.64 4.46 3.14
C MET A 46 19.05 4.22 3.70
N GLU A 47 20.06 4.11 2.82
CA GLU A 47 21.46 3.94 3.21
C GLU A 47 21.95 5.12 4.06
N LYS A 48 21.70 6.35 3.63
CA LYS A 48 22.12 7.57 4.36
C LYS A 48 21.45 7.69 5.73
N GLN A 49 20.22 7.20 5.89
CA GLN A 49 19.46 7.28 7.14
C GLN A 49 19.62 6.04 8.02
N GLY A 50 20.33 5.00 7.56
CA GLY A 50 20.43 3.72 8.28
C GLY A 50 19.09 2.99 8.38
N ILE A 51 18.23 3.09 7.36
CA ILE A 51 16.97 2.36 7.29
C ILE A 51 17.24 0.99 6.66
N ASP A 52 17.01 -0.08 7.42
CA ASP A 52 17.27 -1.45 6.98
C ASP A 52 16.16 -1.99 6.06
N CYS A 53 14.93 -1.52 6.23
CA CYS A 53 13.77 -1.99 5.47
C CYS A 53 12.74 -0.87 5.26
N SER A 54 12.11 -0.84 4.08
CA SER A 54 11.05 0.13 3.74
C SER A 54 9.81 -0.55 3.14
N MET A 55 8.63 -0.07 3.58
CA MET A 55 7.32 -0.40 3.00
C MET A 55 6.86 0.74 2.09
N ILE A 56 7.14 0.64 0.79
CA ILE A 56 6.70 1.63 -0.21
C ILE A 56 5.20 1.54 -0.45
N CYS A 57 4.55 2.65 -0.75
CA CYS A 57 3.13 2.68 -1.02
C CYS A 57 2.76 3.80 -1.99
N LEU A 58 1.68 3.62 -2.74
CA LEU A 58 1.16 4.68 -3.60
C LEU A 58 0.77 5.90 -2.75
N ALA A 59 1.21 7.09 -3.15
CA ALA A 59 0.83 8.32 -2.46
C ALA A 59 -0.64 8.70 -2.70
N ASN A 60 -1.15 9.59 -1.85
CA ASN A 60 -2.45 10.20 -2.05
C ASN A 60 -2.54 10.93 -3.41
N PRO A 61 -3.71 10.96 -4.07
CA PRO A 61 -5.01 10.45 -3.61
C PRO A 61 -5.30 8.99 -4.04
N TRP A 62 -4.27 8.16 -4.21
CA TRP A 62 -4.39 6.77 -4.65
C TRP A 62 -5.17 6.64 -5.97
N LEU A 63 -6.23 5.83 -6.00
CA LEU A 63 -7.10 5.61 -7.15
C LEU A 63 -8.47 6.25 -7.01
N ASN A 64 -8.70 7.07 -5.99
CA ASN A 64 -10.02 7.60 -5.63
C ASN A 64 -10.68 8.48 -6.72
N PHE A 65 -9.93 8.88 -7.75
CA PHE A 65 -10.41 9.71 -8.85
C PHE A 65 -10.64 8.95 -10.16
N ILE A 66 -10.33 7.65 -10.19
CA ILE A 66 -10.49 6.82 -11.37
C ILE A 66 -11.94 6.34 -11.41
N GLY A 67 -12.55 6.42 -12.60
CA GLY A 67 -13.92 5.98 -12.81
C GLY A 67 -14.07 4.47 -12.68
N GLU A 68 -15.29 4.04 -12.36
CA GLU A 68 -15.68 2.65 -12.08
C GLU A 68 -15.11 1.63 -13.06
N GLY A 69 -15.19 1.89 -14.37
CA GLY A 69 -14.76 0.94 -15.40
C GLY A 69 -13.24 0.71 -15.52
N GLN A 70 -12.41 1.52 -14.86
CA GLN A 70 -10.95 1.46 -14.99
C GLN A 70 -10.23 1.23 -13.65
N ALA A 71 -10.93 1.29 -12.53
CA ALA A 71 -10.34 1.23 -11.20
C ALA A 71 -9.52 -0.05 -10.99
N SER A 72 -10.08 -1.20 -11.36
CA SER A 72 -9.44 -2.51 -11.20
C SER A 72 -8.21 -2.67 -12.09
N GLU A 73 -8.30 -2.26 -13.36
CA GLU A 73 -7.18 -2.33 -14.29
C GLU A 73 -5.98 -1.51 -13.79
N TRP A 74 -6.23 -0.28 -13.33
CA TRP A 74 -5.16 0.57 -12.81
C TRP A 74 -4.60 0.07 -11.48
N ALA A 75 -5.44 -0.43 -10.57
CA ALA A 75 -4.97 -1.07 -9.34
C ALA A 75 -4.01 -2.22 -9.65
N GLN A 76 -4.38 -3.09 -10.59
CA GLN A 76 -3.53 -4.21 -10.98
C GLN A 76 -2.20 -3.76 -11.57
N LYS A 77 -2.22 -2.81 -12.51
CA LYS A 77 -0.99 -2.26 -13.10
C LYS A 77 -0.06 -1.65 -12.05
N ILE A 78 -0.61 -0.84 -11.17
CA ILE A 78 0.16 -0.18 -10.09
C ILE A 78 0.74 -1.20 -9.12
N ASN A 79 -0.05 -2.18 -8.70
CA ASN A 79 0.39 -3.22 -7.78
C ASN A 79 1.45 -4.13 -8.40
N ASN A 80 1.36 -4.40 -9.71
CA ASN A 80 2.39 -5.12 -10.45
C ASN A 80 3.69 -4.30 -10.56
N ASP A 81 3.60 -2.99 -10.77
CA ASP A 81 4.79 -2.12 -10.77
C ASP A 81 5.45 -2.04 -9.38
N LEU A 82 4.65 -1.98 -8.30
CA LEU A 82 5.15 -2.02 -6.92
C LEU A 82 5.87 -3.35 -6.64
N GLU A 83 5.27 -4.48 -7.02
CA GLU A 83 5.90 -5.79 -6.89
C GLU A 83 7.21 -5.87 -7.71
N SER A 84 7.18 -5.44 -8.98
CA SER A 84 8.36 -5.42 -9.85
C SER A 84 9.48 -4.55 -9.27
N THR A 85 9.12 -3.40 -8.70
CA THR A 85 10.05 -2.51 -8.00
C THR A 85 10.74 -3.23 -6.84
N CYS A 86 9.98 -3.92 -5.99
CA CYS A 86 10.53 -4.68 -4.87
C CYS A 86 11.42 -5.83 -5.35
N VAL A 87 10.98 -6.59 -6.36
CA VAL A 87 11.78 -7.68 -6.98
C VAL A 87 13.12 -7.14 -7.46
N GLN A 88 13.12 -6.05 -8.23
CA GLN A 88 14.34 -5.46 -8.79
C GLN A 88 15.27 -4.94 -7.69
N ALA A 89 14.74 -4.19 -6.72
CA ALA A 89 15.54 -3.65 -5.62
C ALA A 89 16.17 -4.74 -4.75
N ASN A 90 15.40 -5.77 -4.40
CA ASN A 90 15.88 -6.87 -3.57
C ASN A 90 16.86 -7.78 -4.34
N SER A 91 16.66 -7.97 -5.65
CA SER A 91 17.56 -8.80 -6.48
C SER A 91 18.89 -8.12 -6.78
N ALA A 92 18.96 -6.78 -6.73
CA ALA A 92 20.19 -6.03 -6.97
C ALA A 92 21.26 -6.24 -5.88
N GLN A 93 20.87 -6.76 -4.70
CA GLN A 93 21.76 -7.01 -3.57
C GLN A 93 21.48 -8.40 -2.96
N PRO A 94 21.81 -9.50 -3.67
CA PRO A 94 21.40 -10.85 -3.30
C PRO A 94 21.99 -11.35 -1.97
N ASP A 95 23.11 -10.76 -1.54
CA ASP A 95 23.76 -11.08 -0.25
C ASP A 95 23.10 -10.38 0.94
N LYS A 96 22.16 -9.45 0.70
CA LYS A 96 21.39 -8.77 1.73
C LYS A 96 20.00 -9.39 1.85
N LEU A 97 19.45 -9.33 3.06
CA LEU A 97 18.03 -9.64 3.26
C LEU A 97 17.17 -8.67 2.42
N PRO A 98 15.98 -9.12 1.96
CA PRO A 98 15.02 -8.24 1.31
C PRO A 98 14.73 -7.02 2.18
N HIS A 99 14.89 -5.83 1.59
CA HIS A 99 14.82 -4.54 2.28
C HIS A 99 13.75 -3.63 1.69
N LEU A 100 13.09 -4.04 0.60
CA LEU A 100 11.98 -3.31 0.01
C LEU A 100 10.73 -4.20 -0.10
N PHE A 101 9.63 -3.72 0.47
CA PHE A 101 8.30 -4.32 0.44
C PHE A 101 7.28 -3.24 0.14
N ALA A 102 6.02 -3.59 -0.14
CA ALA A 102 5.00 -2.60 -0.46
C ALA A 102 3.63 -2.83 0.17
N PHE A 103 2.86 -1.74 0.25
CA PHE A 103 1.41 -1.77 0.42
C PHE A 103 0.73 -1.57 -0.95
N GLY A 104 -0.13 -2.51 -1.32
CA GLY A 104 -0.92 -2.43 -2.56
C GLY A 104 -2.00 -1.35 -2.50
N ALA A 105 -2.33 -0.74 -3.64
CA ALA A 105 -3.44 0.18 -3.79
C ALA A 105 -4.74 -0.58 -4.08
N LEU A 106 -5.87 -0.06 -3.57
CA LEU A 106 -7.20 -0.64 -3.77
C LEU A 106 -8.01 0.08 -4.86
N PRO A 107 -8.80 -0.67 -5.66
CA PRO A 107 -9.69 -0.11 -6.67
C PRO A 107 -11.00 0.37 -6.04
N LEU A 108 -10.95 1.29 -5.07
CA LEU A 108 -12.14 1.73 -4.32
C LEU A 108 -13.20 2.44 -5.18
N GLY A 109 -12.83 2.87 -6.39
CA GLY A 109 -13.79 3.36 -7.38
C GLY A 109 -14.56 2.26 -8.10
N ALA A 110 -14.24 0.97 -7.92
CA ALA A 110 -14.93 -0.13 -8.58
C ALA A 110 -16.40 -0.24 -8.10
N PRO A 111 -17.34 -0.59 -8.98
CA PRO A 111 -18.77 -0.53 -8.66
C PRO A 111 -19.23 -1.67 -7.73
N GLN A 112 -18.47 -2.77 -7.65
CA GLN A 112 -18.78 -3.87 -6.73
C GLN A 112 -17.64 -4.11 -5.74
N GLN A 113 -17.99 -4.26 -4.47
CA GLN A 113 -17.06 -4.55 -3.37
C GLN A 113 -16.30 -5.86 -3.55
N VAL A 114 -16.94 -6.85 -4.20
CA VAL A 114 -16.27 -8.11 -4.56
C VAL A 114 -15.03 -7.84 -5.42
N THR A 115 -15.04 -6.83 -6.28
CA THR A 115 -13.88 -6.46 -7.09
C THR A 115 -12.73 -5.89 -6.25
N VAL A 116 -13.05 -5.18 -5.16
CA VAL A 116 -12.05 -4.71 -4.20
C VAL A 116 -11.47 -5.89 -3.42
N ALA A 117 -12.33 -6.79 -2.94
CA ALA A 117 -11.92 -8.01 -2.23
C ALA A 117 -11.10 -8.97 -3.10
N ASP A 118 -11.45 -9.11 -4.38
CA ASP A 118 -10.69 -9.89 -5.36
C ASP A 118 -9.28 -9.32 -5.56
N GLU A 119 -9.14 -8.00 -5.60
CA GLU A 119 -7.81 -7.37 -5.69
C GLU A 119 -7.02 -7.55 -4.39
N VAL A 120 -7.64 -7.46 -3.22
CA VAL A 120 -7.02 -7.80 -1.93
C VAL A 120 -6.49 -9.24 -1.94
N HIS A 121 -7.31 -10.18 -2.42
CA HIS A 121 -6.91 -11.57 -2.56
C HIS A 121 -5.76 -11.74 -3.54
N ARG A 122 -5.80 -11.05 -4.68
CA ARG A 122 -4.74 -11.13 -5.69
C ARG A 122 -3.42 -10.59 -5.14
N VAL A 123 -3.41 -9.41 -4.51
CA VAL A 123 -2.17 -8.81 -4.01
C VAL A 123 -1.58 -9.60 -2.85
N SER A 124 -2.37 -10.36 -2.07
CA SER A 124 -1.83 -11.24 -1.03
C SER A 124 -1.02 -12.41 -1.57
N THR A 125 -1.16 -12.73 -2.86
CA THR A 125 -0.31 -13.73 -3.56
C THR A 125 1.03 -13.18 -4.02
N LEU A 126 1.22 -11.85 -3.98
CA LEU A 126 2.45 -11.20 -4.45
C LEU A 126 3.53 -11.21 -3.34
N PRO A 127 4.75 -11.73 -3.62
CA PRO A 127 5.77 -11.99 -2.58
C PRO A 127 6.19 -10.79 -1.73
N HIS A 128 6.16 -9.58 -2.29
CA HIS A 128 6.65 -8.38 -1.61
C HIS A 128 5.53 -7.45 -1.13
N ILE A 129 4.28 -7.77 -1.42
CA ILE A 129 3.14 -7.01 -0.92
C ILE A 129 2.75 -7.56 0.46
N ARG A 130 2.82 -6.73 1.50
CA ARG A 130 2.52 -7.12 2.91
C ARG A 130 1.28 -6.47 3.48
N GLY A 131 0.55 -5.74 2.65
CA GLY A 131 -0.62 -5.00 3.06
C GLY A 131 -1.26 -4.23 1.92
N VAL A 132 -2.30 -3.48 2.24
CA VAL A 132 -2.94 -2.50 1.35
C VAL A 132 -2.96 -1.12 1.97
N ILE A 133 -2.92 -0.08 1.14
CA ILE A 133 -3.08 1.31 1.53
C ILE A 133 -4.35 1.90 0.92
N MET A 134 -5.08 2.68 1.72
CA MET A 134 -6.29 3.37 1.27
C MET A 134 -6.55 4.67 2.01
N GLY A 135 -7.42 5.49 1.43
CA GLY A 135 -7.99 6.66 2.11
C GLY A 135 -9.07 6.28 3.12
N THR A 136 -9.33 7.16 4.10
CA THR A 136 -10.38 6.94 5.12
C THR A 136 -11.82 7.09 4.60
N THR A 137 -12.02 7.41 3.32
CA THR A 137 -13.36 7.59 2.74
C THR A 137 -13.99 6.27 2.32
N GLY A 138 -13.23 5.18 2.22
CA GLY A 138 -13.71 3.94 1.61
C GLY A 138 -14.21 4.20 0.18
N GLN A 139 -15.39 3.67 -0.15
CA GLN A 139 -16.11 3.97 -1.40
C GLN A 139 -17.02 5.21 -1.31
N GLY A 140 -16.98 5.96 -0.19
CA GLY A 140 -17.77 7.17 0.01
C GLY A 140 -18.40 7.26 1.40
N ASN A 141 -18.66 6.12 2.05
CA ASN A 141 -19.37 6.04 3.33
C ASN A 141 -18.46 5.83 4.54
N GLY A 142 -17.14 5.95 4.38
CA GLY A 142 -16.18 5.71 5.47
C GLY A 142 -15.62 4.29 5.47
N LEU A 143 -14.95 3.92 6.57
CA LEU A 143 -14.31 2.59 6.74
C LEU A 143 -15.20 1.61 7.52
N ASP A 144 -16.20 2.14 8.21
CA ASP A 144 -17.25 1.46 8.96
C ASP A 144 -18.47 1.11 8.09
N ASP A 145 -18.36 1.30 6.76
CA ASP A 145 -19.35 0.87 5.79
C ASP A 145 -19.50 -0.66 5.82
N PRO A 146 -20.70 -1.20 6.10
CA PRO A 146 -20.94 -2.64 6.06
C PRO A 146 -20.61 -3.28 4.70
N GLU A 147 -20.66 -2.50 3.62
CA GLU A 147 -20.29 -2.97 2.28
C GLU A 147 -18.80 -3.30 2.16
N LEU A 148 -17.94 -2.69 2.99
CA LEU A 148 -16.50 -2.99 3.03
C LEU A 148 -16.17 -4.26 3.83
N GLU A 149 -17.13 -4.92 4.47
CA GLU A 149 -16.87 -6.12 5.29
C GLU A 149 -16.16 -7.22 4.47
N ALA A 150 -16.54 -7.38 3.21
CA ALA A 150 -15.89 -8.32 2.29
C ALA A 150 -14.40 -8.02 2.02
N VAL A 151 -13.98 -6.75 2.18
CA VAL A 151 -12.58 -6.31 2.07
C VAL A 151 -11.80 -6.65 3.34
N TRP A 152 -12.48 -6.68 4.49
CA TRP A 152 -11.90 -7.01 5.79
C TRP A 152 -11.89 -8.51 6.07
N GLU A 153 -12.76 -9.28 5.42
CA GLU A 153 -12.82 -10.73 5.60
C GLU A 153 -11.45 -11.36 5.30
N PRO A 154 -10.87 -12.12 6.26
CA PRO A 154 -9.66 -12.89 6.00
C PRO A 154 -9.89 -13.83 4.81
N SER A 155 -8.91 -13.90 3.89
CA SER A 155 -8.96 -14.90 2.83
C SER A 155 -9.14 -16.29 3.45
N LYS A 156 -10.23 -16.99 3.11
CA LYS A 156 -10.60 -18.31 3.66
C LYS A 156 -9.64 -19.44 3.26
N THR A 157 -8.55 -19.13 2.55
CA THR A 157 -7.54 -20.09 2.11
C THR A 157 -6.61 -20.45 3.27
N PRO A 158 -6.48 -21.74 3.63
CA PRO A 158 -5.59 -22.16 4.69
C PRO A 158 -4.16 -22.08 4.18
N SER A 159 -3.45 -21.03 4.55
CA SER A 159 -1.99 -21.05 4.49
C SER A 159 -1.45 -20.28 5.69
N SER A 160 -0.32 -20.79 6.20
CA SER A 160 0.62 -20.19 7.14
C SER A 160 0.37 -18.70 7.45
N CYS A 161 0.57 -18.30 8.72
CA CYS A 161 0.52 -16.96 9.36
C CYS A 161 0.93 -15.71 8.52
N SER A 162 1.46 -15.92 7.31
CA SER A 162 1.84 -15.01 6.24
C SER A 162 0.70 -14.43 5.39
N SER A 163 -0.53 -14.98 5.38
CA SER A 163 -1.61 -14.52 4.47
C SER A 163 -2.47 -13.36 4.99
N CYS A 164 -2.26 -12.89 6.23
CA CYS A 164 -2.98 -11.74 6.77
C CYS A 164 -2.43 -10.44 6.16
N ILE A 165 -3.13 -9.92 5.17
CA ILE A 165 -2.85 -8.62 4.59
C ILE A 165 -3.21 -7.52 5.61
N ARG A 166 -2.27 -6.59 5.87
CA ARG A 166 -2.50 -5.48 6.80
C ARG A 166 -3.06 -4.27 6.05
N THR A 167 -4.02 -3.55 6.63
CA THR A 167 -4.57 -2.33 6.01
C THR A 167 -3.98 -1.08 6.67
N MET A 168 -3.38 -0.20 5.86
CA MET A 168 -3.01 1.15 6.28
C MET A 168 -4.02 2.14 5.73
N ALA A 169 -4.78 2.79 6.62
CA ALA A 169 -5.72 3.83 6.24
C ALA A 169 -5.15 5.22 6.56
N CYS A 170 -5.05 6.08 5.56
CA CYS A 170 -4.47 7.41 5.73
C CYS A 170 -5.52 8.50 5.49
N ARG A 171 -5.54 9.52 6.36
CA ARG A 171 -6.38 10.71 6.18
C ARG A 171 -5.53 11.88 5.72
N THR A 172 -5.94 12.49 4.61
CA THR A 172 -5.38 13.78 4.16
C THR A 172 -6.10 14.92 4.87
N ARG A 173 -5.40 15.80 5.60
CA ARG A 173 -5.99 17.08 6.06
C ARG A 173 -5.97 18.11 4.94
N HIS A 174 -6.90 19.06 5.01
CA HIS A 174 -6.91 20.27 4.17
C HIS A 174 -5.62 21.10 4.26
N SER A 175 -4.79 20.90 5.29
CA SER A 175 -3.52 21.60 5.50
C SER A 175 -2.28 20.91 4.91
N GLY A 176 -2.42 19.77 4.21
CA GLY A 176 -1.30 19.03 3.63
C GLY A 176 -0.58 18.06 4.58
N ASP A 177 -0.86 18.10 5.88
CA ASP A 177 -0.36 17.11 6.85
C ASP A 177 -1.17 15.80 6.80
N LEU A 178 -0.48 14.69 6.51
CA LEU A 178 -1.02 13.33 6.56
C LEU A 178 -0.91 12.79 7.99
N ARG A 179 -2.03 12.28 8.53
CA ARG A 179 -2.00 11.36 9.68
C ARG A 179 -2.37 9.97 9.20
N SER A 180 -1.49 9.02 9.46
CA SER A 180 -1.64 7.62 9.11
C SER A 180 -2.23 6.87 10.30
N PHE A 181 -3.28 6.09 10.07
CA PHE A 181 -3.80 5.13 11.03
C PHE A 181 -3.53 3.74 10.47
N VAL A 182 -2.66 2.97 11.14
CA VAL A 182 -2.45 1.57 10.78
C VAL A 182 -3.54 0.75 11.47
N ALA A 183 -4.55 0.32 10.70
CA ALA A 183 -5.56 -0.61 11.19
C ALA A 183 -5.07 -2.03 10.90
N THR A 184 -4.52 -2.72 11.91
CA THR A 184 -4.24 -4.15 11.74
C THR A 184 -5.57 -4.90 11.76
N VAL A 185 -6.02 -5.37 10.60
CA VAL A 185 -7.11 -6.35 10.52
C VAL A 185 -6.60 -7.63 11.18
N ARG A 186 -7.12 -7.97 12.36
CA ARG A 186 -6.76 -9.18 13.09
C ARG A 186 -7.46 -10.37 12.46
N SER A 187 -6.73 -11.48 12.31
CA SER A 187 -7.33 -12.80 12.10
C SER A 187 -8.26 -13.14 13.28
N PRO A 188 -9.36 -13.90 13.09
CA PRO A 188 -10.37 -14.17 14.13
C PRO A 188 -9.87 -15.04 15.30
N ALA A 189 -8.58 -15.36 15.38
CA ALA A 189 -8.01 -15.93 16.60
C ALA A 189 -7.91 -14.81 17.65
N GLY A 190 -8.99 -14.68 18.43
CA GLY A 190 -9.15 -13.67 19.44
C GLY A 190 -8.05 -13.70 20.49
N ASP A 191 -7.42 -12.54 20.70
CA ASP A 191 -6.84 -12.16 21.98
C ASP A 191 -7.00 -10.65 22.14
N THR A 192 -8.11 -10.25 22.76
CA THR A 192 -8.36 -8.87 23.20
C THR A 192 -7.24 -8.42 24.12
N LEU A 193 -6.46 -7.43 23.69
CA LEU A 193 -5.66 -6.60 24.59
C LEU A 193 -6.13 -5.16 24.42
N SER A 194 -6.85 -4.68 25.43
CA SER A 194 -7.25 -3.29 25.58
C SER A 194 -6.03 -2.36 25.53
N PRO A 195 -6.11 -1.22 24.85
CA PRO A 195 -5.07 -0.21 24.94
C PRO A 195 -5.23 0.54 26.27
N HIS A 196 -4.33 0.29 27.22
CA HIS A 196 -4.05 1.27 28.27
C HIS A 196 -3.30 2.44 27.63
N LEU A 197 -3.91 3.63 27.67
CA LEU A 197 -3.22 4.88 27.40
C LEU A 197 -2.25 5.20 28.56
N HIS A 198 -0.98 5.43 28.21
CA HIS A 198 -0.08 6.29 28.96
C HIS A 198 0.41 7.40 28.03
#